data_AF-A0A4Q5X6F8-F1
#
_entry.id   AF-A0A4Q5X6F8-F1
#
_cell.length_a   1.000
_cell.length_b   1.000
_cell.length_c   1.000
_cell.angle_alpha   90.00
_cell.angle_beta   90.00
_cell.angle_gamma   90.00
#
_symmetry.space_group_name_H-M   'P 1'
#
loop_
_entity.id
_entity.type
_entity.pdbx_description
1 polymer ?
#
loop_
_entity_poly.entity_id
_entity_poly.type
_entity_poly.pdbx_seq_one_letter_code
_entity_poly.pdbx_strand_id
1 'polypeptide(L)' 'MVITCSKCGKENQDHYKFCLGCGAELPRGSAQAKPFSSNTPPHGVPPVPAPAPVAAPPPPVSA' A
#
# COMPACT_ATOMS: atom_id res chain seq x y z
N MET A 1 -7.83 22.76 3.21
CA MET A 1 -7.16 23.75 2.33
C MET A 1 -6.71 23.02 1.08
N VAL A 2 -6.72 23.66 -0.09
CA VAL A 2 -6.33 23.00 -1.35
C VAL A 2 -4.88 23.32 -1.72
N ILE A 3 -4.18 22.35 -2.31
CA ILE A 3 -2.82 22.46 -2.83
C ILE A 3 -2.76 21.87 -4.23
N THR A 4 -1.98 22.49 -5.10
CA THR A 4 -1.80 22.03 -6.49
C THR A 4 -0.55 21.18 -6.60
N CYS A 5 -0.67 19.99 -7.18
CA CYS A 5 0.46 19.11 -7.39
C CYS A 5 1.45 19.70 -8.40
N SER A 6 2.69 19.95 -7.99
CA SER A 6 3.75 20.47 -8.87
C SER A 6 4.18 19.50 -9.99
N LYS A 7 3.77 18.23 -9.93
CA LYS A 7 4.13 17.20 -10.93
C LYS A 7 3.09 17.02 -12.03
N CYS A 8 1.81 17.23 -11.74
CA CYS A 8 0.73 17.00 -12.72
C CYS A 8 -0.36 18.08 -12.74
N GLY A 9 -0.27 19.12 -11.92
CA GLY A 9 -1.23 20.23 -11.88
C GLY A 9 -2.58 19.90 -11.23
N LYS A 10 -2.81 18.66 -10.77
CA LYS A 10 -4.06 18.29 -10.08
C LYS A 10 -4.19 19.00 -8.73
N GLU A 11 -5.36 19.54 -8.46
CA GLU A 11 -5.74 20.07 -7.14
C GLU A 11 -6.03 18.93 -6.17
N ASN A 12 -5.46 19.02 -4.98
CA ASN A 12 -5.58 18.04 -3.91
C ASN A 12 -5.87 18.76 -2.58
N GLN A 13 -6.48 18.09 -1.61
CA GLN A 13 -6.54 18.63 -0.23
C GLN A 13 -5.18 18.53 0.45
N ASP A 14 -4.88 19.47 1.35
CA ASP A 14 -3.59 19.57 2.06
C ASP A 14 -3.31 18.39 3.01
N HIS A 15 -4.35 17.66 3.42
CA HIS A 15 -4.20 16.48 4.28
C HIS A 15 -3.62 15.26 3.55
N TYR A 16 -3.56 15.27 2.22
CA TYR A 16 -3.01 14.16 1.45
C TYR A 16 -1.48 14.17 1.44
N LYS A 17 -0.89 12.98 1.61
CA LYS A 17 0.57 12.78 1.58
C LYS A 17 1.11 12.69 0.15
N PHE A 18 0.30 12.13 -0.75
CA PHE A 18 0.63 11.91 -2.16
C PHE A 18 -0.50 12.41 -3.05
N CYS A 19 -0.16 12.83 -4.28
CA CYS A 19 -1.13 13.27 -5.27
C CYS A 19 -1.98 12.10 -5.75
N LEU A 20 -3.30 12.26 -5.74
CA LEU A 20 -4.23 11.22 -6.19
C LEU A 20 -4.25 11.02 -7.72
N GLY A 21 -3.59 11.91 -8.48
CA GLY A 21 -3.47 11.80 -9.92
C GLY A 21 -2.21 11.08 -10.38
N CYS A 22 -1.07 11.37 -9.76
CA CYS A 22 0.23 10.89 -10.25
C CYS A 22 1.10 10.20 -9.19
N GLY A 23 0.66 10.14 -7.93
CA GLY A 23 1.39 9.49 -6.83
C GLY A 23 2.58 10.29 -6.27
N ALA A 24 2.90 11.47 -6.81
CA ALA A 24 4.00 12.29 -6.29
C ALA A 24 3.71 12.82 -4.88
N GLU A 25 4.74 12.94 -4.04
CA GLU A 25 4.63 13.55 -2.72
C GLU A 25 4.15 15.00 -2.81
N LEU A 26 3.21 15.35 -1.93
CA LEU A 26 2.68 16.70 -1.84
C LEU A 26 3.43 17.51 -0.77
N PRO A 27 3.64 18.83 -0.98
CA PRO A 27 4.30 19.68 0.01
C PRO A 27 3.45 19.77 1.28
N ARG A 28 3.79 19.00 2.33
CA ARG A 28 3.13 19.10 3.64
C ARG A 28 3.94 20.00 4.56
N GLY A 29 3.32 21.07 5.04
CA GLY A 29 3.94 22.25 5.64
C GLY A 29 4.77 22.09 6.92
N SER A 30 5.11 20.90 7.40
CA SER A 30 6.07 20.70 8.51
C SER A 30 6.36 19.22 8.71
N ALA A 31 7.24 18.65 7.89
CA ALA A 31 8.10 17.55 8.29
C ALA A 31 9.12 17.37 7.17
N GLN A 32 10.34 17.86 7.39
CA GLN A 32 11.51 17.40 6.64
C GLN A 32 11.39 15.88 6.51
N ALA A 33 11.28 15.37 5.28
CA ALA A 33 11.20 13.93 5.05
C ALA A 33 12.49 13.33 5.61
N LYS A 34 12.41 12.78 6.82
CA LYS A 34 13.47 11.95 7.38
C LYS A 34 13.62 10.81 6.38
N PRO A 35 14.84 10.58 5.84
CA PRO A 35 15.02 9.55 4.83
C PRO A 35 14.45 8.24 5.37
N PHE A 36 13.50 7.67 4.64
CA PHE A 36 12.95 6.38 5.00
C PHE A 36 14.06 5.34 4.79
N SER A 37 14.67 4.90 5.88
CA SER A 37 15.60 3.79 5.82
C SER A 37 14.77 2.51 5.74
N SER A 38 14.63 1.96 4.53
CA SER A 38 14.01 0.65 4.35
C SER A 38 14.98 -0.40 4.89
N ASN A 39 14.72 -0.92 6.08
CA ASN A 39 15.44 -2.08 6.62
C ASN A 39 14.94 -3.39 5.96
N THR A 40 14.79 -3.38 4.64
CA THR A 40 14.38 -4.55 3.88
C THR A 40 15.56 -5.51 3.83
N PRO A 41 15.41 -6.76 4.31
CA PRO A 41 16.48 -7.75 4.22
C PRO A 41 16.92 -7.95 2.76
N PRO A 42 18.21 -8.15 2.48
CA PRO A 42 18.72 -8.32 1.11
C PRO A 42 18.16 -9.57 0.41
N HIS A 43 17.66 -10.52 1.20
CA HIS A 43 16.99 -11.71 0.72
C HIS A 43 15.50 -11.55 1.01
N GLY A 44 14.69 -11.45 -0.04
CA GLY A 44 13.24 -11.33 0.08
C GLY A 44 12.63 -12.41 0.99
N VAL A 45 11.46 -12.13 1.54
CA VAL A 45 10.75 -13.12 2.36
C VAL A 45 10.49 -14.38 1.54
N PRO A 46 10.80 -15.58 2.04
CA PRO A 46 10.48 -16.82 1.33
C PRO A 46 8.95 -16.93 1.17
N PRO A 47 8.47 -17.53 0.06
CA PRO A 47 7.04 -17.74 -0.13
C PRO A 47 6.49 -18.61 0.99
N VAL A 48 5.37 -18.17 1.58
CA VAL A 48 4.63 -19.03 2.50
C VAL A 48 4.05 -20.19 1.68
N PRO A 49 4.26 -21.46 2.08
CA PRO A 49 3.70 -22.60 1.38
C PRO A 49 2.17 -22.50 1.34
N ALA A 50 1.58 -22.89 0.20
CA ALA A 50 0.14 -22.88 0.04
C ALA A 50 -0.52 -23.75 1.12
N PRO A 51 -1.69 -23.33 1.65
CA PRO A 51 -2.44 -24.19 2.57
C PRO A 51 -2.74 -25.52 1.88
N ALA A 52 -2.59 -26.62 2.62
CA ALA A 52 -2.94 -27.95 2.14
C ALA A 52 -4.42 -27.97 1.69
N PRO A 53 -4.78 -28.74 0.66
CA PRO A 53 -6.17 -28.91 0.28
C PRO A 53 -6.94 -29.47 1.48
N VAL A 54 -7.86 -28.67 2.02
CA VAL A 54 -8.84 -29.16 2.98
C VAL A 54 -9.69 -30.21 2.28
N ALA A 55 -9.69 -31.42 2.83
CA ALA A 55 -10.49 -32.52 2.32
C ALA A 55 -11.96 -32.08 2.23
N ALA A 56 -12.61 -32.42 1.12
CA ALA A 56 -14.03 -32.14 0.92
C ALA A 56 -14.86 -32.81 2.04
N PRO A 57 -15.92 -32.16 2.53
CA PRO A 57 -16.82 -32.79 3.49
C PRO A 57 -17.42 -34.08 2.88
N PRO A 58 -17.70 -35.10 3.70
CA PRO A 58 -18.31 -36.34 3.22
C PRO A 58 -19.68 -36.06 2.59
N PRO A 59 -20.10 -36.86 1.58
CA PRO A 59 -21.43 -36.72 1.01
C PRO A 59 -22.51 -36.97 2.08
N PRO A 60 -23.68 -36.31 1.99
CA PRO A 60 -24.77 -36.56 2.92
C PRO A 60 -25.23 -38.01 2.82
N VAL A 61 -25.30 -38.71 3.94
CA VAL A 61 -25.95 -40.02 4.03
C VAL A 61 -27.46 -39.82 3.97
N SER A 62 -28.09 -40.34 2.93
CA SER A 62 -29.55 -40.40 2.82
C SER A 62 -30.10 -41.36 3.87
N ALA A 63 -31.10 -40.91 4.64
CA ALA A 63 -31.86 -41.70 5.61
C ALA A 63 -32.99 -42.49 4.94
#